data_AF-A0A7R9LNG1-F1
#
_entry.id   AF-A0A7R9LNG1-F1
#
_cell.length_a   1.000
_cell.length_b   1.000
_cell.length_c   1.000
_cell.angle_alpha   90.00
_cell.angle_beta   90.00
_cell.angle_gamma   90.00
#
_symmetry.space_group_name_H-M   'P 1'
#
loop_
_entity.id
_entity.type
_entity.pdbx_description
1 polymer ?
#
loop_
_entity_poly.entity_id
_entity_poly.type
_entity_poly.pdbx_seq_one_letter_code
_entity_poly.pdbx_strand_id
1 'polypeptide(L)'
;MGKLLSHLNKSAADNILFLYTNARSTQYAPGETGPALQKLLNQIKTRPPNVDITYNRQTIYCFDNESFRFAVATATPNNMVFDDMFTRNYERSWQISVEECDRLLERIISLSPHIVIDTLSLNNAKQSINLLTEPLAQIAKNISDNVEECERHKQRIREFNGDITALQEELYVPAVDIKNVPLDHPKTVCSDKDCCTHEYVNGIVKTHYKTDCHSPCYLTNDNGNIIGNKNLLQCQAFNKYTVVGPYQWLLNRTSVSCAVIPIKRTYISITRHGL
;
A
#
# COMPACT_ATOMS: atom_id res chain seq x y z
N MET A 1 10.26 12.04 -16.71
CA MET A 1 11.66 11.57 -16.70
C MET A 1 12.38 11.80 -15.36
N GLY A 2 12.49 13.04 -14.84
CA GLY A 2 13.31 13.33 -13.64
C GLY A 2 12.95 12.56 -12.35
N LYS A 3 11.66 12.36 -12.06
CA LYS A 3 11.24 11.55 -10.90
C LYS A 3 11.69 10.10 -11.04
N LEU A 4 11.53 9.47 -12.21
CA LEU A 4 11.90 8.08 -12.44
C LEU A 4 13.38 7.82 -12.12
N LEU A 5 14.28 8.67 -12.65
CA LEU A 5 15.71 8.55 -12.42
C LEU A 5 16.10 8.78 -10.94
N SER A 6 15.35 9.60 -10.20
CA SER A 6 15.62 9.84 -8.76
C SER A 6 15.26 8.66 -7.84
N HIS A 7 14.51 7.68 -8.33
CA HIS A 7 14.13 6.48 -7.57
C HIS A 7 15.02 5.27 -7.86
N LEU A 8 15.87 5.34 -8.89
CA LEU A 8 16.79 4.25 -9.22
C LEU A 8 17.99 4.25 -8.27
N ASN A 9 18.52 3.05 -7.99
CA ASN A 9 19.78 2.93 -7.29
C ASN A 9 20.91 3.50 -8.17
N LYS A 10 21.89 4.17 -7.56
CA LYS A 10 23.09 4.68 -8.26
C LYS A 10 23.80 3.59 -9.08
N SER A 11 23.79 2.34 -8.64
CA SER A 11 24.42 1.23 -9.37
C SER A 11 23.69 0.85 -10.66
N ALA A 12 22.44 1.28 -10.84
CA ALA A 12 21.72 1.08 -12.09
C ALA A 12 22.15 2.07 -13.19
N ALA A 13 22.92 3.12 -12.86
CA ALA A 13 23.28 4.19 -13.80
C ALA A 13 24.04 3.69 -15.03
N ASP A 14 24.89 2.67 -14.87
CA ASP A 14 25.70 2.09 -15.94
C ASP A 14 24.88 1.25 -16.95
N ASN A 15 23.66 0.87 -16.56
CA ASN A 15 22.76 0.02 -17.33
C ASN A 15 21.61 0.81 -17.97
N ILE A 16 21.65 2.14 -17.95
CA ILE A 16 20.66 3.00 -18.59
C ILE A 16 21.02 3.21 -20.06
N LEU A 17 20.09 2.86 -20.94
CA LEU A 17 20.18 3.04 -22.39
C LEU A 17 19.05 3.96 -22.86
N PHE A 18 19.32 4.79 -23.86
CA PHE A 18 18.40 5.79 -24.39
C PHE A 18 18.00 5.42 -25.81
N LEU A 19 16.71 5.13 -26.00
CA LEU A 19 16.15 4.74 -27.27
C LEU A 19 15.32 5.90 -27.82
N TYR A 20 15.63 6.34 -29.03
CA TYR A 20 14.89 7.35 -29.78
C TYR A 20 14.18 6.65 -30.92
N THR A 21 12.85 6.74 -30.95
CA THR A 21 12.02 6.23 -32.04
C THR A 21 11.67 7.37 -33.01
N ASN A 22 11.23 7.03 -34.23
CA ASN A 22 10.88 8.01 -35.27
C ASN A 22 12.08 8.89 -35.67
N ALA A 23 13.28 8.30 -35.63
CA ALA A 23 14.53 9.04 -35.77
C ALA A 23 14.83 9.45 -37.23
N ARG A 24 14.08 8.97 -38.22
CA ARG A 24 14.28 9.38 -39.62
C ARG A 24 14.12 10.90 -39.79
N SER A 25 13.11 11.48 -39.13
CA SER A 25 12.86 12.93 -39.15
C SER A 25 14.01 13.77 -38.60
N THR A 26 14.84 13.17 -37.75
CA THR A 26 16.01 13.76 -37.11
C THR A 26 17.33 13.20 -37.65
N GLN A 27 17.30 12.59 -38.84
CA GLN A 27 18.47 11.97 -39.48
C GLN A 27 19.22 10.97 -38.58
N TYR A 28 18.46 10.18 -37.82
CA TYR A 28 18.95 9.19 -36.87
C TYR A 28 19.76 9.78 -35.71
N ALA A 29 19.42 11.01 -35.32
CA ALA A 29 19.94 11.66 -34.11
C ALA A 29 18.83 11.86 -33.05
N PRO A 30 19.20 12.09 -31.77
CA PRO A 30 18.25 12.40 -30.68
C PRO A 30 17.33 13.62 -30.88
N GLY A 31 17.54 14.41 -31.94
CA GLY A 31 16.77 15.60 -32.26
C GLY A 31 16.77 16.63 -31.13
N GLU A 32 15.68 17.39 -31.03
CA GLU A 32 15.51 18.44 -30.01
C GLU A 32 15.40 17.89 -28.58
N THR A 33 14.99 16.62 -28.43
CA THR A 33 14.86 15.98 -27.12
C THR A 33 16.22 15.60 -26.52
N GLY A 34 17.26 15.44 -27.34
CA GLY A 34 18.61 15.13 -26.89
C GLY A 34 19.21 16.20 -25.97
N PRO A 35 19.31 17.46 -26.40
CA PRO A 35 19.82 18.55 -25.56
C PRO A 35 19.04 18.74 -24.25
N ALA A 36 17.71 18.62 -24.30
CA ALA A 36 16.86 18.73 -23.11
C ALA A 36 17.17 17.62 -22.09
N LEU A 37 17.34 16.38 -22.57
CA LEU A 37 17.73 15.25 -21.72
C LEU A 37 19.15 15.43 -21.18
N GLN A 38 20.11 15.85 -22.00
CA GLN A 38 21.48 16.08 -21.57
C GLN A 38 21.56 17.14 -20.46
N LYS A 39 20.75 18.21 -20.56
CA LYS A 39 20.61 19.21 -19.49
C LYS A 39 20.07 18.59 -18.19
N LEU A 40 19.08 17.70 -18.28
CA LEU A 40 18.55 16.98 -17.12
C LEU A 40 19.60 16.06 -16.48
N LEU A 41 20.37 15.31 -17.29
CA LEU A 41 21.42 14.43 -16.79
C LEU A 41 22.55 15.23 -16.11
N ASN A 42 22.92 16.38 -16.66
CA ASN A 42 23.88 17.29 -16.03
C ASN A 42 23.38 17.83 -14.68
N GLN A 43 22.07 18.10 -14.55
CA GLN A 43 21.48 18.46 -13.26
C GLN A 43 21.54 17.31 -12.23
N ILE A 44 21.37 16.07 -12.68
CA ILE A 44 21.50 14.89 -11.80
C ILE A 44 22.96 14.71 -11.36
N LYS A 45 23.92 14.88 -12.28
CA LYS A 45 25.36 14.79 -12.00
C LYS A 45 25.86 15.81 -10.98
N THR A 46 25.27 17.01 -10.99
CA THR A 46 25.66 18.12 -10.10
C THR A 46 25.03 18.05 -8.72
N ARG A 47 23.93 17.31 -8.54
CA ARG A 47 23.24 17.15 -7.25
C ARG A 47 23.73 15.89 -6.53
N PRO A 48 23.88 15.91 -5.19
CA PRO A 48 24.14 14.68 -4.43
C PRO A 48 23.08 13.61 -4.75
N PRO A 49 23.46 12.35 -5.03
CA PRO A 49 24.77 11.74 -4.80
C PRO A 49 25.75 11.77 -5.98
N ASN A 50 25.59 12.73 -6.90
CA ASN A 50 26.48 13.00 -8.04
C ASN A 50 26.59 11.84 -9.03
N VAL A 51 25.44 11.23 -9.36
CA VAL A 51 25.37 10.10 -10.28
C VAL A 51 25.68 10.56 -11.71
N ASP A 52 26.66 9.93 -12.33
CA ASP A 52 26.99 10.15 -13.73
C ASP A 52 26.28 9.11 -14.60
N ILE A 53 25.30 9.55 -15.39
CA ILE A 53 24.63 8.70 -16.37
C ILE A 53 25.23 9.02 -17.72
N THR A 54 25.95 8.04 -18.28
CA THR A 54 26.65 8.20 -19.54
C THR A 54 25.66 8.50 -20.67
N TYR A 55 25.83 9.65 -21.33
CA TYR A 55 25.03 10.07 -22.47
C TYR A 55 25.93 10.33 -23.68
N ASN A 56 26.17 9.27 -24.45
CA ASN A 56 27.04 9.30 -25.63
C ASN A 56 26.57 8.25 -26.64
N ARG A 57 27.32 8.10 -27.74
CA ARG A 57 26.97 7.14 -28.79
C ARG A 57 26.78 5.73 -28.24
N GLN A 58 27.54 5.30 -27.24
CA GLN A 58 27.47 3.95 -26.67
C GLN A 58 26.18 3.68 -25.88
N THR A 59 25.44 4.71 -25.46
CA THR A 59 24.19 4.56 -24.70
C THR A 59 22.96 5.09 -25.45
N ILE A 60 23.16 5.79 -26.56
CA ILE A 60 22.10 6.36 -27.41
C ILE A 60 21.88 5.46 -28.61
N TYR A 61 20.63 5.12 -28.89
CA TYR A 61 20.21 4.29 -30.03
C TYR A 61 19.01 4.92 -30.73
N CYS A 62 19.07 5.01 -32.05
CA CYS A 62 18.07 5.70 -32.84
C CYS A 62 17.43 4.74 -33.84
N PHE A 63 16.14 4.49 -33.68
CA PHE A 63 15.34 3.59 -34.50
C PHE A 63 14.27 4.36 -35.26
N ASP A 64 13.91 3.84 -36.42
CA ASP A 64 12.77 4.32 -37.17
C ASP A 64 11.73 3.22 -37.31
N ASN A 65 10.44 3.60 -37.26
CA ASN A 65 9.34 2.65 -37.33
C ASN A 65 8.59 2.70 -38.67
N GLU A 66 8.99 3.59 -39.59
CA GLU A 66 8.28 3.76 -40.86
C GLU A 66 8.49 2.57 -41.80
N SER A 67 9.64 1.89 -41.73
CA SER A 67 9.88 0.68 -42.52
C SER A 67 8.92 -0.45 -42.17
N PHE A 68 8.49 -0.56 -40.90
CA PHE A 68 7.44 -1.52 -40.52
C PHE A 68 6.09 -1.13 -41.13
N ARG A 69 5.76 0.16 -41.17
CA ARG A 69 4.54 0.66 -41.82
C ARG A 69 4.56 0.37 -43.31
N PHE A 70 5.71 0.57 -43.96
CA PHE A 70 5.93 0.24 -45.35
C PHE A 70 5.73 -1.28 -45.61
N ALA A 71 6.31 -2.14 -44.77
CA ALA A 71 6.13 -3.59 -44.90
C ALA A 71 4.66 -4.03 -44.77
N VAL A 72 3.90 -3.43 -43.84
CA VAL A 72 2.45 -3.71 -43.69
C VAL A 72 1.64 -3.20 -44.88
N ALA A 73 2.01 -2.04 -45.43
CA ALA A 73 1.33 -1.46 -46.58
C ALA A 73 1.52 -2.27 -47.87
N THR A 74 2.72 -2.83 -48.09
CA THR A 74 3.02 -3.65 -49.26
C THR A 74 2.55 -5.10 -49.12
N ALA A 75 2.41 -5.61 -47.89
CA ALA A 75 1.91 -6.95 -47.62
C ALA A 75 0.44 -7.13 -48.03
N THR A 76 0.06 -8.38 -48.33
CA THR A 76 -1.34 -8.77 -48.54
C THR A 76 -2.15 -8.62 -47.24
N PRO A 77 -3.39 -8.08 -47.28
CA PRO A 77 -4.21 -7.74 -48.44
C PRO A 77 -4.03 -6.32 -49.00
N ASN A 78 -3.18 -5.49 -48.39
CA ASN A 78 -3.08 -4.06 -48.71
C ASN A 78 -2.47 -3.83 -50.10
N ASN A 79 -1.47 -4.63 -50.50
CA ASN A 79 -0.85 -4.65 -51.83
C ASN A 79 -0.55 -3.23 -52.40
N MET A 80 -0.17 -2.28 -51.54
CA MET A 80 0.09 -0.91 -51.96
C MET A 80 1.40 -0.85 -52.73
N VAL A 81 1.40 -0.12 -53.85
CA VAL A 81 2.58 0.10 -54.68
C VAL A 81 3.17 1.47 -54.37
N PHE A 82 4.46 1.50 -54.12
CA PHE A 82 5.24 2.73 -53.91
C PHE A 82 6.25 2.89 -55.04
N ASP A 83 6.60 4.14 -55.34
CA ASP A 83 7.67 4.44 -56.28
C ASP A 83 9.04 3.94 -55.76
N ASP A 84 9.94 3.60 -56.68
CA ASP A 84 11.26 3.01 -56.40
C ASP A 84 12.09 3.85 -55.43
N MET A 85 12.01 5.17 -55.54
CA MET A 85 12.73 6.08 -54.65
C MET A 85 12.23 5.96 -53.21
N PHE A 86 10.92 5.86 -53.02
CA PHE A 86 10.32 5.68 -51.69
C PHE A 86 10.69 4.32 -51.11
N THR A 87 10.61 3.25 -51.91
CA THR A 87 11.01 1.90 -51.50
C THR A 87 12.44 1.85 -50.99
N ARG A 88 13.40 2.42 -51.74
CA ARG A 88 14.82 2.49 -51.32
C ARG A 88 15.01 3.26 -50.02
N ASN A 89 14.24 4.32 -49.81
CA ASN A 89 14.33 5.10 -48.58
C ASN A 89 13.85 4.30 -47.35
N TYR A 90 12.78 3.52 -47.48
CA TYR A 90 12.28 2.66 -46.39
C TYR A 90 13.19 1.45 -46.16
N GLU A 91 13.79 0.88 -47.21
CA GLU A 91 14.81 -0.16 -47.10
C GLU A 91 16.05 0.36 -46.36
N ARG A 92 16.53 1.55 -46.70
CA ARG A 92 17.64 2.18 -45.98
C ARG A 92 17.31 2.45 -44.52
N SER A 93 16.10 2.94 -44.23
CA SER A 93 15.64 3.17 -42.86
C SER A 93 15.59 1.87 -42.04
N TRP A 94 15.22 0.77 -42.69
CA TRP A 94 15.21 -0.56 -42.10
C TRP A 94 16.63 -1.01 -41.74
N GLN A 95 17.56 -0.93 -42.70
CA GLN A 95 18.95 -1.34 -42.51
C GLN A 95 19.60 -0.58 -41.35
N ILE A 96 19.44 0.74 -41.29
CA ILE A 96 19.97 1.56 -40.19
C ILE A 96 19.38 1.11 -38.84
N SER A 97 18.07 0.85 -38.78
CA SER A 97 17.42 0.42 -37.54
C SER A 97 17.86 -0.98 -37.10
N VAL A 98 18.15 -1.89 -38.03
CA VAL A 98 18.70 -3.22 -37.75
C VAL A 98 20.12 -3.12 -37.22
N GLU A 99 20.99 -2.36 -37.89
CA GLU A 99 22.38 -2.13 -37.44
C GLU A 99 22.43 -1.51 -36.03
N GLU A 100 21.55 -0.54 -35.75
CA GLU A 100 21.41 0.05 -34.42
C GLU A 100 20.88 -0.94 -33.38
N CYS A 101 20.05 -1.91 -33.79
CA CYS A 101 19.54 -2.96 -32.92
C CYS A 101 20.64 -3.96 -32.56
N ASP A 102 21.45 -4.37 -33.54
CA ASP A 102 22.60 -5.24 -33.31
C ASP A 102 23.59 -4.57 -32.34
N ARG A 103 23.88 -3.28 -32.56
CA ARG A 103 24.71 -2.47 -31.65
C ARG A 103 24.13 -2.35 -30.24
N LEU A 104 22.80 -2.33 -30.11
CA LEU A 104 22.11 -2.31 -28.82
C LEU A 104 22.27 -3.66 -28.11
N LEU A 105 22.05 -4.76 -28.83
CA LEU A 105 22.16 -6.12 -28.28
C LEU A 105 23.59 -6.43 -27.85
N GLU A 106 24.59 -6.09 -28.67
CA GLU A 106 26.00 -6.22 -28.31
C GLU A 106 26.33 -5.47 -27.02
N ARG A 107 25.80 -4.25 -26.86
CA ARG A 107 25.97 -3.47 -25.64
C ARG A 107 25.31 -4.15 -24.44
N ILE A 108 24.06 -4.60 -24.57
CA ILE A 108 23.34 -5.28 -23.48
C ILE A 108 24.10 -6.52 -23.01
N ILE A 109 24.65 -7.31 -23.94
CA ILE A 109 25.45 -8.50 -23.62
C ILE A 109 26.75 -8.14 -22.89
N SER A 110 27.36 -7.00 -23.22
CA SER A 110 28.59 -6.52 -22.58
C SER A 110 28.39 -5.95 -21.16
N LEU A 111 27.16 -5.61 -20.78
CA LEU A 111 26.88 -4.94 -19.51
C LEU A 111 26.82 -5.95 -18.35
N SER A 112 27.41 -5.59 -17.22
CA SER A 112 27.23 -6.34 -15.98
C SER A 112 25.78 -6.19 -15.50
N PRO A 113 25.06 -7.28 -15.19
CA PRO A 113 23.71 -7.19 -14.64
C PRO A 113 23.67 -6.38 -13.34
N HIS A 114 22.69 -5.49 -13.23
CA HIS A 114 22.42 -4.76 -11.98
C HIS A 114 21.69 -5.65 -10.98
N ILE A 115 22.09 -5.59 -9.70
CA ILE A 115 21.49 -6.38 -8.63
C ILE A 115 20.13 -5.75 -8.26
N VAL A 116 19.06 -6.36 -8.74
CA VAL A 116 17.67 -5.86 -8.54
C VAL A 116 17.28 -5.79 -7.05
N ILE A 117 17.87 -6.64 -6.21
CA ILE A 117 17.63 -6.67 -4.75
C ILE A 117 17.95 -5.31 -4.11
N ASP A 118 18.99 -4.61 -4.57
CA ASP A 118 19.38 -3.33 -3.98
C ASP A 118 18.35 -2.23 -4.27
N THR A 119 17.69 -2.30 -5.44
CA THR A 119 16.60 -1.39 -5.80
C THR A 119 15.35 -1.68 -4.93
N LEU A 120 15.04 -2.96 -4.68
CA LEU A 120 13.94 -3.34 -3.80
C LEU A 120 14.20 -2.93 -2.34
N SER A 121 15.41 -3.15 -1.84
CA SER A 121 15.82 -2.78 -0.48
C SER A 121 15.68 -1.27 -0.24
N LEU A 122 16.18 -0.43 -1.16
CA LEU A 122 16.02 1.03 -1.06
C LEU A 122 14.57 1.48 -1.10
N ASN A 123 13.74 0.88 -1.96
CA ASN A 123 12.32 1.22 -2.03
C ASN A 123 11.56 0.78 -0.78
N ASN A 124 11.85 -0.41 -0.25
CA ASN A 124 11.29 -0.90 1.00
C ASN A 124 11.68 0.02 2.17
N ALA A 125 12.95 0.42 2.26
CA ALA A 125 13.41 1.36 3.28
C ALA A 125 12.69 2.72 3.20
N LYS A 126 12.54 3.28 1.99
CA LYS A 126 11.76 4.51 1.77
C LYS A 126 10.29 4.35 2.21
N GLN A 127 9.68 3.21 1.89
CA GLN A 127 8.31 2.92 2.29
C GLN A 127 8.19 2.81 3.81
N SER A 128 9.12 2.13 4.48
CA SER A 128 9.15 2.04 5.94
C SER A 128 9.28 3.41 6.59
N ILE A 129 10.18 4.28 6.10
CA ILE A 129 10.32 5.66 6.62
C ILE A 129 9.01 6.43 6.50
N ASN A 130 8.33 6.35 5.34
CA ASN A 130 7.06 7.04 5.13
C ASN A 130 5.98 6.53 6.10
N LEU A 131 5.87 5.21 6.25
CA LEU A 131 4.90 4.57 7.15
C LEU A 131 5.17 4.90 8.63
N LEU A 132 6.42 5.12 9.02
CA LEU A 132 6.79 5.47 10.38
C LEU A 132 6.61 6.96 10.70
N THR A 133 6.60 7.82 9.67
CA THR A 133 6.55 9.27 9.88
C THR A 133 5.25 9.72 10.55
N GLU A 134 4.11 9.20 10.10
CA GLU A 134 2.79 9.50 10.66
C GLU A 134 2.63 9.05 12.12
N PRO A 135 2.88 7.78 12.50
CA PRO A 135 2.73 7.35 13.89
C PRO A 135 3.72 8.07 14.82
N LEU A 136 4.95 8.39 14.35
CA LEU A 136 5.89 9.18 15.16
C LEU A 136 5.38 10.60 15.44
N ALA A 137 4.78 11.25 14.45
CA ALA A 137 4.17 12.56 14.64
C ALA A 137 3.00 12.51 15.64
N GLN A 138 2.17 11.47 15.54
CA GLN A 138 1.06 11.26 16.48
C GLN A 138 1.56 10.99 17.90
N ILE A 139 2.62 10.18 18.06
CA ILE A 139 3.24 9.93 19.38
C ILE A 139 3.79 11.22 19.98
N ALA A 140 4.51 12.02 19.18
CA ALA A 140 5.06 13.29 19.64
C ALA A 140 3.94 14.24 20.11
N LYS A 141 2.85 14.34 19.34
CA LYS A 141 1.67 15.12 19.70
C LYS A 141 1.04 14.62 21.01
N ASN A 142 0.80 13.32 21.13
CA ASN A 142 0.22 12.73 22.34
C ASN A 142 1.08 12.99 23.58
N ILE A 143 2.41 12.97 23.44
CA ILE A 143 3.33 13.31 24.54
C ILE A 143 3.15 14.77 24.95
N SER A 144 3.13 15.70 23.99
CA SER A 144 2.90 17.12 24.27
C SER A 144 1.54 17.37 24.93
N ASP A 145 0.47 16.79 24.40
CA ASP A 145 -0.89 16.92 24.93
C ASP A 145 -0.95 16.38 26.38
N ASN A 146 -0.32 15.23 26.65
CA ASN A 146 -0.27 14.65 28.00
C ASN A 146 0.53 15.51 28.99
N VAL A 147 1.62 16.14 28.54
CA VAL A 147 2.41 17.04 29.38
C VAL A 147 1.59 18.29 29.73
N GLU A 148 0.90 18.87 28.75
CA GLU A 148 0.01 20.02 28.97
C GLU A 148 -1.11 19.67 29.95
N GLU A 149 -1.72 18.48 29.80
CA GLU A 149 -2.73 17.98 30.72
C GLU A 149 -2.21 17.85 32.16
N CYS A 150 -1.00 17.30 32.32
CA CYS A 150 -0.38 17.15 33.63
C CYS A 150 -0.10 18.51 34.29
N GLU A 151 0.38 19.50 33.53
CA GLU A 151 0.59 20.86 34.05
C GLU A 151 -0.73 21.54 34.42
N ARG A 152 -1.79 21.35 33.62
CA ARG A 152 -3.14 21.82 33.94
C ARG A 152 -3.67 21.22 35.24
N HIS A 153 -3.50 19.91 35.43
CA HIS A 153 -3.88 19.25 36.69
C HIS A 153 -3.07 19.77 37.88
N LYS A 154 -1.75 19.97 37.73
CA LYS A 154 -0.92 20.58 38.79
C LYS A 154 -1.40 21.98 39.15
N GLN A 155 -1.75 22.80 38.16
CA GLN A 155 -2.24 24.15 38.39
C GLN A 155 -3.59 24.15 39.11
N ARG A 156 -4.53 23.29 38.69
CA ARG A 156 -5.81 23.10 39.40
C ARG A 156 -5.61 22.73 40.86
N ILE A 157 -4.69 21.81 41.16
CA ILE A 157 -4.36 21.43 42.54
C ILE A 157 -3.80 22.62 43.34
N ARG A 158 -2.96 23.47 42.72
CA ARG A 158 -2.38 24.66 43.38
C ARG A 158 -3.40 25.76 43.65
N GLU A 159 -4.33 25.97 42.73
CA GLU A 159 -5.35 27.01 42.81
C GLU A 159 -6.58 26.59 43.62
N PHE A 160 -6.71 25.30 43.93
CA PHE A 160 -7.81 24.78 44.72
C PHE A 160 -7.82 25.37 46.12
N ASN A 161 -8.95 25.99 46.48
CA ASN A 161 -9.13 26.68 47.75
C ASN A 161 -10.31 26.02 48.49
N GLY A 162 -10.03 24.90 49.17
CA GLY A 162 -11.00 24.08 49.90
C GLY A 162 -10.31 23.06 50.79
N ASP A 163 -11.07 22.25 51.53
CA ASP A 163 -10.54 21.20 52.41
C ASP A 163 -10.18 19.92 51.62
N ILE A 164 -9.31 19.06 52.17
CA ILE A 164 -8.79 17.83 51.53
C ILE A 164 -9.91 16.92 51.01
N THR A 165 -11.04 16.86 51.73
CA THR A 165 -12.23 16.09 51.34
C THR A 165 -12.91 16.64 50.08
N ALA A 166 -12.98 17.96 49.92
CA ALA A 166 -13.54 18.59 48.72
C ALA A 166 -12.60 18.43 47.51
N LEU A 167 -11.28 18.46 47.75
CA LEU A 167 -10.28 18.16 46.73
C LEU A 167 -10.37 16.70 46.27
N GLN A 168 -10.62 15.75 47.19
CA GLN A 168 -10.82 14.34 46.87
C GLN A 168 -12.08 14.09 46.03
N GLU A 169 -13.18 14.82 46.26
CA GLU A 169 -14.38 14.76 45.42
C GLU A 169 -14.14 15.32 44.01
N GLU A 170 -13.33 16.37 43.86
CA GLU A 170 -12.97 16.92 42.55
C GLU A 170 -11.92 16.08 41.79
N LEU A 171 -11.04 15.37 42.53
CA LEU A 171 -10.15 14.33 42.01
C LEU A 171 -10.89 13.02 41.68
N TYR A 172 -12.12 12.86 42.16
CA TYR A 172 -12.96 11.70 41.90
C TYR A 172 -13.40 11.71 40.44
N VAL A 173 -12.55 11.20 39.57
CA VAL A 173 -12.93 10.86 38.20
C VAL A 173 -13.73 9.56 38.28
N PRO A 174 -15.06 9.56 38.02
CA PRO A 174 -15.81 8.32 37.95
C PRO A 174 -15.24 7.46 36.83
N ALA A 175 -14.40 6.49 37.20
CA ALA A 175 -13.85 5.52 36.28
C ALA A 175 -14.88 4.41 36.07
N VAL A 176 -15.44 4.37 34.86
CA VAL A 176 -16.24 3.22 34.42
C VAL A 176 -15.27 2.08 34.16
N ASP A 177 -15.09 1.16 35.10
CA ASP A 177 -14.24 0.00 34.84
C ASP A 177 -15.06 -1.18 34.32
N ILE A 178 -14.52 -1.86 33.32
CA ILE A 178 -15.14 -3.00 32.65
C ILE A 178 -14.49 -4.27 33.20
N LYS A 179 -15.23 -4.99 34.03
CA LYS A 179 -14.78 -6.26 34.59
C LYS A 179 -15.05 -7.41 33.64
N ASN A 180 -14.07 -8.30 33.51
CA ASN A 180 -14.17 -9.50 32.71
C ASN A 180 -14.79 -10.65 33.54
N VAL A 181 -16.03 -11.03 33.27
CA VAL A 181 -16.67 -12.19 33.94
C VAL A 181 -16.58 -13.43 33.04
N PRO A 182 -15.97 -14.54 33.50
CA PRO A 182 -15.90 -15.77 32.70
C PRO A 182 -17.31 -16.30 32.36
N LEU A 183 -17.47 -16.84 31.15
CA LEU A 183 -18.74 -17.41 30.70
C LEU A 183 -18.80 -18.90 31.03
N ASP A 184 -19.99 -19.38 31.38
CA ASP A 184 -20.25 -20.80 31.67
C ASP A 184 -20.17 -21.67 30.40
N HIS A 185 -20.41 -21.07 29.23
CA HIS A 185 -20.36 -21.74 27.93
C HIS A 185 -19.90 -20.76 26.84
N PRO A 186 -19.35 -21.27 25.71
CA PRO A 186 -18.93 -20.42 24.62
C PRO A 186 -20.15 -19.73 23.99
N LYS A 187 -19.97 -18.48 23.61
CA LYS A 187 -20.99 -17.68 22.92
C LYS A 187 -20.36 -16.96 21.75
N THR A 188 -21.18 -16.50 20.82
CA THR A 188 -20.74 -15.77 19.64
C THR A 188 -21.37 -14.39 19.56
N VAL A 189 -20.57 -13.37 19.30
CA VAL A 189 -21.00 -11.95 19.17
C VAL A 189 -20.38 -11.31 17.92
N CYS A 190 -20.93 -10.20 17.44
CA CYS A 190 -20.41 -9.46 16.30
C CYS A 190 -20.27 -7.96 16.56
N SER A 191 -19.50 -7.28 15.71
CA SER A 191 -19.28 -5.83 15.75
C SER A 191 -20.35 -5.02 14.98
N ASP A 192 -21.52 -5.59 14.72
CA ASP A 192 -22.62 -4.85 14.10
C ASP A 192 -23.15 -3.79 15.09
N LYS A 193 -23.63 -2.66 14.57
CA LYS A 193 -24.16 -1.54 15.38
C LYS A 193 -25.36 -1.96 16.23
N ASP A 194 -26.12 -2.94 15.75
CA ASP A 194 -27.27 -3.47 16.48
C ASP A 194 -26.85 -4.43 17.61
N CYS A 195 -25.69 -5.07 17.49
CA CYS A 195 -25.20 -6.07 18.44
C CYS A 195 -24.18 -5.50 19.45
N CYS A 196 -23.51 -4.39 19.14
CA CYS A 196 -22.52 -3.79 20.02
C CYS A 196 -22.59 -2.26 20.11
N THR A 197 -22.05 -1.73 21.19
CA THR A 197 -21.79 -0.30 21.41
C THR A 197 -20.33 -0.10 21.74
N HIS A 198 -19.75 1.00 21.32
CA HIS A 198 -18.40 1.37 21.68
C HIS A 198 -18.44 2.40 22.80
N GLU A 199 -17.78 2.09 23.90
CA GLU A 199 -17.68 2.98 25.05
C GLU A 199 -16.23 3.45 25.18
N TYR A 200 -16.08 4.75 25.45
CA TYR A 200 -14.77 5.37 25.64
C TYR A 200 -14.44 5.35 27.13
N VAL A 201 -13.51 4.51 27.53
CA VAL A 201 -13.12 4.33 28.92
C VAL A 201 -11.62 4.57 29.04
N ASN A 202 -11.22 5.59 29.80
CA ASN A 202 -9.82 5.92 30.08
C ASN A 202 -8.94 6.05 28.82
N GLY A 203 -9.45 6.67 27.75
CA GLY A 203 -8.70 6.84 26.50
C GLY A 203 -8.71 5.62 25.56
N ILE A 204 -9.36 4.52 25.94
CA ILE A 204 -9.42 3.28 25.16
C ILE A 204 -10.86 3.02 24.74
N VAL A 205 -11.05 2.76 23.44
CA VAL A 205 -12.33 2.30 22.90
C VAL A 205 -12.52 0.84 23.28
N LYS A 206 -13.46 0.56 24.18
CA LYS A 206 -13.87 -0.80 24.54
C LYS A 206 -15.21 -1.13 23.87
N THR A 207 -15.36 -2.35 23.38
CA THR A 207 -16.58 -2.79 22.71
C THR A 207 -17.48 -3.53 23.70
N HIS A 208 -18.71 -3.04 23.85
CA HIS A 208 -19.75 -3.64 24.65
C HIS A 208 -20.74 -4.39 23.76
N TYR A 209 -20.70 -5.72 23.82
CA TYR A 209 -21.64 -6.58 23.10
C TYR A 209 -22.95 -6.70 23.89
N LYS A 210 -23.98 -5.99 23.44
CA LYS A 210 -25.30 -5.95 24.08
C LYS A 210 -26.10 -7.23 23.82
N THR A 211 -25.88 -7.83 22.64
CA THR A 211 -26.67 -8.96 22.15
C THR A 211 -25.77 -10.12 21.75
N ASP A 212 -26.15 -11.32 22.19
CA ASP A 212 -25.53 -12.57 21.73
C ASP A 212 -26.02 -12.90 20.32
N CYS A 213 -25.10 -13.12 19.38
CA CYS A 213 -25.46 -13.56 18.04
C CYS A 213 -25.82 -15.06 18.01
N HIS A 214 -25.20 -15.88 18.86
CA HIS A 214 -25.56 -17.29 19.05
C HIS A 214 -24.98 -17.86 20.36
N SER A 215 -25.82 -18.55 21.13
CA SER A 215 -25.52 -19.09 22.46
C SER A 215 -26.46 -20.28 22.77
N PRO A 216 -25.96 -21.45 23.23
CA PRO A 216 -24.55 -21.82 23.38
C PRO A 216 -23.89 -22.13 22.03
N CYS A 217 -22.60 -21.83 21.91
CA CYS A 217 -21.78 -22.16 20.75
C CYS A 217 -20.92 -23.40 21.04
N TYR A 218 -20.93 -24.36 20.12
CA TYR A 218 -20.19 -25.63 20.26
C TYR A 218 -18.87 -25.65 19.48
N LEU A 219 -18.40 -24.50 19.00
CA LEU A 219 -17.11 -24.41 18.32
C LEU A 219 -15.97 -24.68 19.32
N THR A 220 -15.21 -25.74 19.07
CA THR A 220 -14.05 -26.14 19.87
C THR A 220 -12.89 -25.18 19.59
N ASN A 221 -12.52 -24.39 20.60
CA ASN A 221 -11.36 -23.51 20.57
C ASN A 221 -10.57 -23.63 21.87
N ASP A 222 -9.26 -23.75 21.73
CA ASP A 222 -8.33 -23.91 22.86
C ASP A 222 -8.06 -22.58 23.58
N ASN A 223 -8.17 -21.46 22.86
CA ASN A 223 -7.98 -20.10 23.36
C ASN A 223 -9.30 -19.31 23.22
N GLY A 224 -9.84 -18.77 24.32
CA GLY A 224 -11.01 -17.88 24.27
C GLY A 224 -10.68 -16.55 23.59
N ASN A 225 -11.70 -15.85 23.05
CA ASN A 225 -11.60 -14.54 22.37
C ASN A 225 -10.84 -14.56 21.03
N ILE A 226 -11.29 -15.39 20.08
CA ILE A 226 -10.74 -15.44 18.72
C ILE A 226 -11.56 -14.56 17.79
N ILE A 227 -11.02 -13.45 17.32
CA ILE A 227 -11.69 -12.64 16.29
C ILE A 227 -11.54 -13.35 14.94
N GLY A 228 -12.66 -13.56 14.22
CA GLY A 228 -12.63 -14.11 12.86
C GLY A 228 -12.28 -15.59 12.79
N ASN A 229 -12.80 -16.40 13.72
CA ASN A 229 -12.55 -17.84 13.72
C ASN A 229 -13.09 -18.50 12.43
N LYS A 230 -12.19 -19.12 11.65
CA LYS A 230 -12.54 -19.76 10.37
C LYS A 230 -13.61 -20.85 10.51
N ASN A 231 -13.72 -21.51 11.66
CA ASN A 231 -14.72 -22.56 11.91
C ASN A 231 -16.17 -22.01 11.90
N LEU A 232 -16.35 -20.71 12.00
CA LEU A 232 -17.66 -20.05 11.86
C LEU A 232 -18.25 -20.21 10.46
N LEU A 233 -17.40 -20.38 9.43
CA LEU A 233 -17.83 -20.66 8.07
C LEU A 233 -18.56 -22.00 7.93
N GLN A 234 -18.51 -22.86 8.94
CA GLN A 234 -19.20 -24.15 8.98
C GLN A 234 -20.31 -24.18 10.03
N CYS A 235 -20.56 -23.05 10.70
CA CYS A 235 -21.56 -22.99 11.76
C CYS A 235 -22.97 -22.87 11.17
N GLN A 236 -23.83 -23.83 11.49
CA GLN A 236 -25.21 -23.89 11.02
C GLN A 236 -26.06 -22.69 11.45
N ALA A 237 -25.71 -22.04 12.56
CA ALA A 237 -26.40 -20.82 13.01
C ALA A 237 -26.25 -19.65 12.01
N PHE A 238 -25.13 -19.59 11.30
CA PHE A 238 -24.82 -18.52 10.35
C PHE A 238 -24.96 -18.96 8.88
N ASN A 239 -24.83 -20.24 8.58
CA ASN A 239 -25.09 -20.80 7.25
C ASN A 239 -26.52 -21.34 7.16
N LYS A 240 -27.47 -20.47 6.80
CA LYS A 240 -28.80 -20.92 6.38
C LYS A 240 -28.75 -21.29 4.90
N TYR A 241 -28.87 -22.59 4.60
CA TYR A 241 -29.09 -23.06 3.24
C TYR A 241 -30.58 -23.00 2.93
N THR A 242 -30.94 -22.50 1.74
CA THR A 242 -32.31 -22.65 1.24
C THR A 242 -32.34 -23.81 0.26
N VAL A 243 -33.25 -24.75 0.46
CA VAL A 243 -33.47 -25.86 -0.48
C VAL A 243 -34.14 -25.28 -1.72
N VAL A 244 -33.45 -25.30 -2.86
CA VAL A 244 -34.02 -24.84 -4.14
C VAL A 244 -34.36 -25.99 -5.10
N GLY A 245 -34.09 -27.23 -4.71
CA GLY A 245 -34.46 -28.41 -5.48
C GLY A 245 -33.94 -29.70 -4.85
N PRO A 246 -34.32 -30.88 -5.39
CA PRO A 246 -34.07 -32.18 -4.76
C PRO A 246 -32.58 -32.51 -4.56
N TYR A 247 -31.65 -31.78 -5.19
CA TYR A 247 -30.20 -31.90 -4.94
C TYR A 247 -29.46 -30.56 -5.11
N GLN A 248 -30.14 -29.42 -4.95
CA GLN A 248 -29.52 -28.10 -5.10
C GLN A 248 -29.72 -27.25 -3.84
N TRP A 249 -28.59 -26.78 -3.30
CA TRP A 249 -28.52 -25.93 -2.11
C TRP A 249 -27.97 -24.58 -2.53
N LEU A 250 -28.75 -23.51 -2.36
CA LEU A 250 -28.23 -22.14 -2.50
C LEU A 250 -27.76 -21.66 -1.15
N LEU A 251 -26.50 -21.25 -1.11
CA LEU A 251 -25.91 -20.60 0.05
C LEU A 251 -26.45 -19.18 0.09
N ASN A 252 -27.48 -18.93 0.92
CA ASN A 252 -27.91 -17.58 1.21
C ASN A 252 -26.81 -16.94 2.06
N ARG A 253 -25.82 -16.35 1.41
CA ARG A 253 -24.95 -15.37 2.07
C ARG A 253 -25.83 -14.20 2.41
N THR A 254 -26.51 -14.24 3.56
CA THR A 254 -26.81 -12.99 4.24
C THR A 254 -25.46 -12.29 4.39
N SER A 255 -25.36 -11.10 3.79
CA SER A 255 -24.18 -10.25 3.86
C SER A 255 -23.98 -9.89 5.33
N VAL A 256 -23.30 -10.75 6.07
CA VAL A 256 -22.99 -10.48 7.45
C VAL A 256 -21.51 -10.22 7.54
N SER A 257 -21.15 -8.95 7.61
CA SER A 257 -19.91 -8.43 8.21
C SER A 257 -19.84 -8.78 9.71
N CYS A 258 -20.24 -10.00 10.06
CA CYS A 258 -20.19 -10.54 11.39
C CYS A 258 -18.79 -11.08 11.60
N ALA A 259 -17.91 -10.21 12.12
CA ALA A 259 -16.71 -10.67 12.80
C ALA A 259 -17.18 -11.42 14.06
N VAL A 260 -17.50 -12.70 13.91
CA VAL A 260 -18.01 -13.48 15.02
C VAL A 260 -16.84 -13.83 15.95
N ILE A 261 -16.96 -13.45 17.21
CA ILE A 261 -15.99 -13.79 18.26
C ILE A 261 -16.58 -14.94 19.08
N PRO A 262 -16.00 -16.16 19.09
CA PRO A 262 -16.29 -17.14 20.11
C PRO A 262 -15.71 -16.60 21.43
N ILE A 263 -16.58 -15.99 22.23
CA ILE A 263 -16.27 -15.55 23.58
C ILE A 263 -16.42 -16.78 24.48
N LYS A 264 -15.34 -17.16 25.16
CA LYS A 264 -15.41 -18.07 26.31
C LYS A 264 -15.26 -17.34 27.64
N ARG A 265 -15.08 -16.01 27.68
CA ARG A 265 -14.63 -15.35 28.92
C ARG A 265 -15.13 -13.95 29.27
N THR A 266 -16.19 -13.42 28.66
CA THR A 266 -16.61 -12.08 29.10
C THR A 266 -18.05 -11.64 28.83
N TYR A 267 -18.79 -11.29 29.89
CA TYR A 267 -19.73 -10.17 29.88
C TYR A 267 -19.17 -8.97 30.62
N ILE A 268 -19.66 -7.80 30.24
CA ILE A 268 -19.33 -6.50 30.83
C ILE A 268 -20.34 -6.22 31.94
N SER A 269 -19.86 -6.18 33.18
CA SER A 269 -20.62 -5.57 34.28
C SER A 269 -20.10 -4.15 34.49
N ILE A 270 -20.98 -3.16 34.40
CA ILE A 270 -20.67 -1.78 34.79
C ILE A 270 -20.72 -1.71 36.32
N THR A 271 -19.56 -1.69 36.95
CA THR A 271 -19.46 -1.41 38.39
C THR A 271 -18.99 0.02 38.60
N ARG A 272 -19.83 0.83 39.25
CA ARG A 272 -19.41 2.12 39.79
C ARG A 272 -18.59 1.85 41.03
N HIS A 273 -17.28 2.04 40.94
CA HIS A 273 -16.43 1.97 42.12
C HIS A 273 -16.31 3.34 42.74
N GLY A 274 -16.63 3.40 44.03
CA GLY A 274 -16.03 4.39 44.90
C GLY A 274 -14.81 3.79 45.59
N LEU A 275 -13.72 4.56 45.67
CA LEU A 275 -12.78 4.45 46.80
C LEU A 275 -13.48 4.87 48.09
#